data_AF-A0A2N0AP34-F1
#
_entry.id   AF-A0A2N0AP34-F1
#
_cell.length_a   1.000
_cell.length_b   1.000
_cell.length_c   1.000
_cell.angle_alpha   90.00
_cell.angle_beta   90.00
_cell.angle_gamma   90.00
#
_symmetry.space_group_name_H-M   'P 1'
#
loop_
_entity.id
_entity.type
_entity.pdbx_description
1 polymer ?
#
loop_
_entity_poly.entity_id
_entity_poly.type
_entity_poly.pdbx_seq_one_letter_code
_entity_poly.pdbx_strand_id
1 'polypeptide(L)'
;MGTMTGKFKNISELFVDFVSPLKALVVLLPFLLFFYSNVWQGLEKARLTRQIHDRTSTKEELKRKNDELKIGIVSYTSAERIETLYRRTYQFLPISLGNRTVTIELPPIPDKATTQK
;
A
#
# COMPACT_ATOMS: atom_id res chain seq x y z
N MET A 1 9.60 -76.93 14.15
CA MET A 1 9.13 -75.52 14.13
C MET A 1 9.44 -74.97 12.74
N GLY A 2 8.50 -75.15 11.80
CA GLY A 2 8.73 -74.95 10.37
C GLY A 2 8.35 -73.56 9.87
N THR A 3 9.28 -72.95 9.12
CA THR A 3 9.02 -72.25 7.85
C THR A 3 7.83 -71.27 7.81
N MET A 4 7.93 -70.13 8.50
CA MET A 4 7.03 -68.98 8.28
C MET A 4 7.74 -67.72 7.75
N THR A 5 9.06 -67.76 7.55
CA THR A 5 9.85 -66.60 7.09
C THR A 5 9.92 -66.44 5.58
N GLY A 6 9.58 -67.48 4.79
CA GLY A 6 9.69 -67.45 3.32
C GLY A 6 8.55 -66.70 2.59
N LYS A 7 7.33 -66.70 3.14
CA LYS A 7 6.17 -66.08 2.46
C LYS A 7 6.20 -64.54 2.49
N PHE A 8 6.80 -63.93 3.51
CA PHE A 8 6.89 -62.47 3.61
C PHE A 8 7.92 -61.85 2.64
N LYS A 9 8.99 -62.58 2.29
CA LYS A 9 10.01 -62.12 1.33
C LYS A 9 9.45 -61.96 -0.09
N ASN A 10 8.64 -62.91 -0.55
CA ASN A 10 8.06 -62.87 -1.90
C ASN A 10 7.06 -61.73 -2.09
N ILE A 11 6.33 -61.34 -1.04
CA ILE A 11 5.38 -60.20 -1.10
C ILE A 11 6.15 -58.88 -1.19
N SER A 12 7.25 -58.73 -0.45
CA SER A 12 8.06 -57.51 -0.54
C SER A 12 8.73 -57.36 -1.91
N GLU A 13 9.21 -58.45 -2.50
CA GLU A 13 9.82 -58.42 -3.85
C GLU A 13 8.80 -58.06 -4.94
N LEU A 14 7.58 -58.60 -4.87
CA LEU A 14 6.47 -58.23 -5.76
C LEU A 14 6.07 -56.74 -5.66
N PHE A 15 6.04 -56.19 -4.44
CA PHE A 15 5.78 -54.75 -4.25
C PHE A 15 6.94 -53.88 -4.74
N VAL A 16 8.19 -54.32 -4.56
CA VAL A 16 9.37 -53.59 -5.05
C VAL A 16 9.41 -53.59 -6.57
N ASP A 17 9.10 -54.71 -7.23
CA ASP A 17 9.01 -54.79 -8.69
C ASP A 17 7.82 -53.98 -9.25
N PHE A 18 6.69 -53.93 -8.54
CA PHE A 18 5.54 -53.11 -8.93
C PHE A 18 5.80 -51.60 -8.77
N VAL A 19 6.60 -51.20 -7.78
CA VAL A 19 6.96 -49.79 -7.50
C VAL A 19 8.23 -49.36 -8.23
N SER A 20 9.03 -50.30 -8.76
CA SER A 20 10.24 -50.06 -9.54
C SER A 20 10.06 -49.06 -10.71
N PRO A 21 9.01 -49.15 -11.55
CA PRO A 21 8.75 -48.12 -12.57
C PRO A 21 8.27 -46.79 -11.96
N LEU A 22 7.65 -46.82 -10.78
CA LEU A 22 7.15 -45.64 -10.06
C LEU A 22 8.25 -44.87 -9.31
N LYS A 23 9.38 -45.52 -9.02
CA LYS A 23 10.56 -44.92 -8.37
C LYS A 23 11.08 -43.71 -9.15
N ALA A 24 11.09 -43.80 -10.48
CA ALA A 24 11.47 -42.68 -11.34
C ALA A 24 10.53 -41.48 -11.16
N LEU A 25 9.23 -41.73 -11.04
CA LEU A 25 8.22 -40.70 -10.80
C LEU A 25 8.42 -40.05 -9.42
N VAL A 26 8.67 -40.85 -8.38
CA VAL A 26 8.90 -40.36 -7.00
C VAL A 26 10.14 -39.47 -6.90
N VAL A 27 11.19 -39.76 -7.67
CA VAL A 27 12.41 -38.92 -7.74
C VAL A 27 12.19 -37.65 -8.56
N LEU A 28 11.39 -37.70 -9.63
CA LEU A 28 11.06 -36.55 -10.47
C LEU A 28 10.10 -35.57 -9.78
N LEU A 29 9.20 -36.08 -8.94
CA LEU A 29 8.16 -35.29 -8.27
C LEU A 29 8.69 -34.13 -7.41
N PRO A 30 9.70 -34.28 -6.53
CA PRO A 30 10.26 -33.14 -5.79
C PRO A 30 10.93 -32.13 -6.72
N PHE A 31 11.52 -32.57 -7.84
CA PHE A 31 12.13 -31.66 -8.82
C PHE A 31 11.06 -30.84 -9.56
N LEU A 32 9.95 -31.48 -9.93
CA LEU A 32 8.78 -30.83 -10.52
C LEU A 32 8.10 -29.86 -9.54
N LEU A 33 7.94 -30.23 -8.28
CA LEU A 33 7.40 -29.35 -7.23
C LEU A 33 8.32 -28.17 -6.96
N PHE A 34 9.63 -28.40 -6.94
CA PHE A 34 10.61 -27.33 -6.78
C PHE A 34 10.56 -26.36 -7.96
N PHE A 35 10.51 -26.88 -9.19
CA PHE A 35 10.39 -26.06 -10.38
C PHE A 35 9.06 -25.28 -10.40
N TYR A 36 7.94 -25.95 -10.13
CA TYR A 36 6.63 -25.34 -10.08
C TYR A 36 6.55 -24.25 -9.01
N SER A 37 7.00 -24.52 -7.78
CA SER A 37 6.98 -23.53 -6.70
C SER A 37 7.86 -22.32 -7.01
N ASN A 38 9.08 -22.51 -7.52
CA ASN A 38 9.96 -21.38 -7.83
C ASN A 38 9.46 -20.53 -9.00
N VAL A 39 9.03 -21.17 -10.09
CA VAL A 39 8.58 -20.46 -11.30
C VAL A 39 7.22 -19.80 -11.07
N TRP A 40 6.26 -20.52 -10.47
CA TRP A 40 4.92 -19.99 -10.23
C TRP A 40 4.93 -18.90 -9.15
N GLN A 41 5.61 -19.12 -8.02
CA GLN A 41 5.71 -18.07 -6.99
C GLN A 41 6.53 -16.88 -7.50
N GLY A 42 7.53 -17.08 -8.36
CA GLY A 42 8.29 -15.99 -8.98
C GLY A 42 7.39 -15.08 -9.82
N LEU A 43 6.56 -15.67 -10.68
CA LEU A 43 5.62 -14.93 -11.53
C LEU A 43 4.57 -14.16 -10.72
N GLU A 44 3.95 -14.81 -9.73
CA GLU A 44 2.97 -14.17 -8.86
C GLU A 44 3.58 -13.05 -8.00
N LYS A 45 4.79 -13.25 -7.46
CA LYS A 45 5.50 -12.20 -6.73
C LYS A 45 5.80 -10.99 -7.62
N ALA A 46 6.23 -11.19 -8.87
CA ALA A 46 6.47 -10.10 -9.79
C ALA A 46 5.18 -9.33 -10.12
N ARG A 47 4.08 -10.05 -10.36
CA ARG A 47 2.75 -9.46 -10.60
C ARG A 47 2.27 -8.63 -9.40
N LEU A 48 2.35 -9.20 -8.20
CA LEU A 48 1.98 -8.54 -6.95
C LEU A 48 2.85 -7.31 -6.70
N THR A 49 4.16 -7.41 -6.90
CA THR A 49 5.09 -6.29 -6.71
C THR A 49 4.74 -5.11 -7.62
N ARG A 50 4.39 -5.39 -8.88
CA ARG A 50 3.93 -4.36 -9.81
C ARG A 50 2.62 -3.70 -9.36
N GLN A 51 1.64 -4.49 -8.94
CA GLN A 51 0.39 -3.95 -8.41
C GLN A 51 0.60 -3.11 -7.15
N ILE A 52 1.48 -3.53 -6.25
CA ILE A 52 1.84 -2.77 -5.05
C ILE A 52 2.49 -1.44 -5.44
N HIS A 53 3.40 -1.45 -6.42
CA HIS A 53 4.06 -0.24 -6.90
C HIS A 53 3.04 0.74 -7.50
N ASP A 54 2.17 0.28 -8.40
CA ASP A 54 1.13 1.11 -9.01
C ASP A 54 0.20 1.72 -7.93
N ARG A 55 -0.25 0.90 -6.97
CA ARG A 55 -1.10 1.37 -5.86
C ARG A 55 -0.37 2.36 -4.95
N THR A 56 0.91 2.15 -4.69
CA THR A 56 1.71 3.06 -3.86
C THR A 56 1.88 4.42 -4.55
N SER A 57 2.15 4.41 -5.85
CA SER A 57 2.25 5.62 -6.66
C SER A 57 0.93 6.42 -6.65
N THR A 58 -0.20 5.75 -6.89
CA THR A 58 -1.52 6.41 -6.84
C THR A 58 -1.85 6.99 -5.45
N LYS A 59 -1.47 6.30 -4.37
CA LYS A 59 -1.65 6.79 -2.99
C LYS A 59 -0.84 8.06 -2.74
N GLU A 60 0.40 8.10 -3.23
CA GLU A 60 1.26 9.28 -3.08
C GLU A 60 0.72 10.48 -3.88
N GLU A 61 0.27 10.25 -5.12
CA GLU A 61 -0.34 11.30 -5.94
C GLU A 61 -1.61 11.87 -5.28
N LEU A 62 -2.49 11.00 -4.76
CA LEU A 62 -3.69 11.43 -4.03
C LEU A 62 -3.35 12.21 -2.76
N LYS A 63 -2.29 11.83 -2.04
CA LYS A 63 -1.81 12.58 -0.88
C LYS A 63 -1.36 13.98 -1.27
N ARG A 64 -0.57 14.11 -2.34
CA ARG A 64 -0.12 15.42 -2.86
C ARG A 64 -1.30 16.30 -3.24
N LYS A 65 -2.28 15.77 -3.98
CA LYS A 65 -3.51 16.49 -4.34
C LYS A 65 -4.31 16.92 -3.10
N ASN A 66 -4.38 16.07 -2.08
CA ASN A 66 -5.07 16.41 -0.84
C ASN A 66 -4.38 17.57 -0.11
N ASP A 67 -3.05 17.55 -0.05
CA ASP A 67 -2.27 18.62 0.57
C ASP A 67 -2.36 19.93 -0.23
N GLU A 68 -2.34 19.88 -1.57
CA GLU A 68 -2.62 21.03 -2.43
C GLU A 68 -4.02 21.61 -2.20
N LEU A 69 -5.04 20.76 -2.08
CA LEU A 69 -6.41 21.21 -1.79
C LEU A 69 -6.50 21.85 -0.40
N LYS A 70 -5.82 21.32 0.61
CA LYS A 70 -5.77 21.96 1.93
C LYS A 70 -5.11 23.33 1.85
N ILE A 71 -3.99 23.44 1.13
CA ILE A 71 -3.33 24.73 0.89
C ILE A 71 -4.27 25.68 0.16
N GLY A 72 -4.98 25.21 -0.87
CA GLY A 72 -5.98 25.98 -1.61
C GLY A 72 -7.17 26.45 -0.77
N ILE A 73 -7.68 25.60 0.13
CA ILE A 73 -8.76 25.97 1.04
C ILE A 73 -8.27 26.97 2.08
N VAL A 74 -7.09 26.73 2.69
CA VAL A 74 -6.50 27.66 3.64
C VAL A 74 -6.22 29.00 2.98
N SER A 75 -5.69 29.02 1.75
CA SER A 75 -5.43 30.25 1.02
C SER A 75 -6.74 30.96 0.67
N TYR A 76 -7.76 30.28 0.15
CA TYR A 76 -9.06 30.85 -0.18
C TYR A 76 -9.80 31.40 1.05
N THR A 77 -9.88 30.61 2.13
CA THR A 77 -10.51 31.05 3.39
C THR A 77 -9.72 32.18 4.05
N SER A 78 -8.38 32.17 3.95
CA SER A 78 -7.55 33.28 4.39
C SER A 78 -7.72 34.52 3.52
N ALA A 79 -7.98 34.39 2.21
CA ALA A 79 -8.19 35.52 1.32
C ALA A 79 -9.47 36.29 1.68
N GLU A 80 -10.57 35.58 1.95
CA GLU A 80 -11.80 36.19 2.46
C GLU A 80 -11.58 36.86 3.84
N ARG A 81 -10.79 36.21 4.71
CA ARG A 81 -10.41 36.75 6.02
C ARG A 81 -9.52 37.99 5.92
N ILE A 82 -8.59 37.99 4.98
CA ILE A 82 -7.69 39.10 4.69
C ILE A 82 -8.48 40.25 4.05
N GLU A 83 -9.39 39.97 3.12
CA GLU A 83 -10.28 40.97 2.52
C GLU A 83 -11.17 41.63 3.58
N THR A 84 -11.77 40.85 4.48
CA THR A 84 -12.58 41.38 5.59
C THR A 84 -11.73 42.18 6.58
N LEU A 85 -10.49 41.79 6.87
CA LEU A 85 -9.53 42.59 7.62
C LEU A 85 -9.19 43.91 6.91
N TYR A 86 -8.91 43.89 5.61
CA TYR A 86 -8.62 45.09 4.82
C TYR A 86 -9.83 46.02 4.78
N ARG A 87 -11.04 45.49 4.56
CA ARG A 87 -12.30 46.25 4.58
C ARG A 87 -12.59 46.85 5.96
N ARG A 88 -12.30 46.14 7.06
CA ARG A 88 -12.42 46.67 8.43
C ARG A 88 -11.38 47.73 8.77
N THR A 89 -10.13 47.53 8.36
CA THR A 89 -9.01 48.41 8.72
C THR A 89 -9.02 49.70 7.91
N TYR A 90 -9.40 49.62 6.63
CA TYR A 90 -9.31 50.75 5.71
C TYR A 90 -10.66 51.28 5.24
N GLN A 91 -11.78 50.75 5.76
CA GLN A 91 -13.14 51.31 5.64
C GLN A 91 -13.61 51.73 4.24
N PHE A 92 -12.96 51.25 3.16
CA PHE A 92 -13.07 51.57 1.72
C PHE A 92 -11.98 52.50 1.13
N LEU A 93 -11.40 52.00 0.01
CA LEU A 93 -10.80 52.68 -1.17
C LEU A 93 -9.32 53.16 -1.16
N PRO A 94 -8.72 53.41 -2.35
CA PRO A 94 -7.98 52.51 -3.24
C PRO A 94 -6.43 52.61 -3.10
N ILE A 95 -5.74 51.51 -3.41
CA ILE A 95 -4.40 51.37 -4.06
C ILE A 95 -3.41 52.56 -3.96
N SER A 96 -3.21 53.14 -2.78
CA SER A 96 -2.19 54.17 -2.56
C SER A 96 -1.70 54.22 -1.11
N LEU A 97 -1.53 53.05 -0.50
CA LEU A 97 -0.73 52.92 0.72
C LEU A 97 0.75 52.89 0.30
N GLY A 98 1.33 54.08 0.19
CA GLY A 98 2.74 54.28 -0.11
C GLY A 98 3.65 53.47 0.83
N ASN A 99 4.54 52.69 0.22
CA ASN A 99 5.81 52.15 0.71
C ASN A 99 6.03 52.05 2.23
N ARG A 100 5.07 51.50 2.98
CA ARG A 100 5.22 51.16 4.41
C ARG A 100 4.85 49.70 4.59
N THR A 101 5.81 48.90 5.07
CA THR A 101 5.58 47.52 5.47
C THR A 101 4.79 47.53 6.78
N VAL A 102 3.52 47.16 6.74
CA VAL A 102 2.66 47.03 7.92
C VAL A 102 2.53 45.55 8.26
N THR A 103 3.02 45.16 9.43
CA THR A 103 2.84 43.80 9.96
C THR A 103 1.48 43.75 10.65
N ILE A 104 0.53 43.05 10.03
CA ILE A 104 -0.82 42.87 10.57
C ILE A 104 -0.87 41.50 11.23
N GLU A 105 -1.18 41.46 12.54
CA GLU A 105 -1.38 40.21 13.24
C GLU A 105 -2.71 39.57 12.80
N LEU A 106 -2.64 38.30 12.39
CA LEU A 106 -3.85 37.57 12.02
C LEU A 106 -4.71 37.36 13.27
N PRO A 107 -6.04 37.53 13.17
CA PRO A 107 -6.91 37.22 14.29
C PRO A 107 -6.80 35.73 14.65
N PRO A 108 -7.09 35.36 15.90
CA PRO A 108 -7.02 33.98 16.35
C PRO A 108 -8.02 33.10 15.57
N ILE A 109 -7.64 31.87 15.28
CA ILE A 109 -8.51 30.89 14.61
C ILE A 109 -9.66 30.58 15.60
N PRO A 110 -10.94 30.67 15.19
CA PRO A 110 -12.03 30.28 16.07
C PRO A 110 -11.95 28.77 16.32
N ASP A 111 -11.84 28.39 17.59
CA ASP A 111 -11.81 27.00 18.02
C ASP A 111 -13.10 26.30 17.61
N LYS A 112 -13.04 25.50 16.54
CA LYS A 112 -14.10 24.54 16.22
C LYS A 112 -14.02 23.34 17.18
N ALA A 113 -14.32 23.55 18.47
CA ALA A 113 -14.76 22.49 19.38
C ALA A 113 -15.14 23.04 20.76
N THR A 114 -16.42 23.33 20.96
CA THR A 114 -17.08 22.94 22.22
C THR A 114 -18.54 22.59 21.94
N THR A 115 -18.75 21.41 21.36
CA THR A 115 -20.00 20.67 21.56
C THR A 115 -19.93 20.07 22.96
N GLN A 116 -20.43 20.76 23.98
CA GLN A 116 -20.83 20.26 25.32
C GLN A 116 -21.70 21.38 25.92
N LYS A 117 -22.93 21.22 26.42
CA LYS A 117 -23.79 20.11 26.83
C LYS A 117 -25.24 20.59 26.72
#